data_AF-A0A8S9JZS0-F1
#
_entry.id   AF-A0A8S9JZS0-F1
#
_cell.length_a   1.000
_cell.length_b   1.000
_cell.length_c   1.000
_cell.angle_alpha   90.00
_cell.angle_beta   90.00
_cell.angle_gamma   90.00
#
_symmetry.space_group_name_H-M   'P 1'
#
loop_
_entity.id
_entity.type
_entity.pdbx_description
1 polymer ?
#
loop_
_entity_poly.entity_id
_entity_poly.type
_entity_poly.pdbx_seq_one_letter_code
_entity_poly.pdbx_strand_id
1 'polypeptide(L)'
;MQQWDVLCYRSAVSVTARILTGSNENNYITILQPTQREDDVISMSQGPKRNMMMLQECYMDALGGMIVYAPLDMASMSLATSGEVDPLKIPILSSGFTISNDGRRSMVAEEGGTILTVVFQILVSEDKRISGMNEQSVDTVTSLISSTVRNIKLLLNCPLE
;
A
#
# COMPACT_ATOMS: atom_id res chain seq x y z
N MET A 1 0.91 0.99 -13.16
CA MET A 1 1.74 1.36 -12.00
C MET A 1 1.12 0.75 -10.75
N GLN A 2 1.62 -0.41 -10.34
CA GLN A 2 1.38 -1.08 -9.03
C GLN A 2 2.17 -2.41 -9.00
N GLN A 3 3.26 -2.51 -9.77
CA GLN A 3 3.97 -3.78 -10.00
C GLN A 3 4.69 -4.31 -8.76
N TRP A 4 4.92 -3.47 -7.75
CA TRP A 4 5.62 -3.89 -6.54
C TRP A 4 4.69 -4.52 -5.50
N ASP A 5 3.46 -4.02 -5.36
CA ASP A 5 2.51 -4.49 -4.36
C ASP A 5 1.79 -5.75 -4.82
N VAL A 6 2.10 -6.85 -4.13
CA VAL A 6 1.50 -8.17 -4.37
C VAL A 6 0.00 -8.18 -4.07
N LEU A 7 -0.47 -7.32 -3.17
CA LEU A 7 -1.90 -7.22 -2.82
C LEU A 7 -2.72 -6.56 -3.93
N CYS A 8 -2.07 -5.79 -4.80
CA CYS A 8 -2.72 -5.09 -5.92
C CYS A 8 -2.62 -5.83 -7.26
N TYR A 9 -2.20 -7.10 -7.26
CA TYR A 9 -1.79 -7.79 -8.48
C TYR A 9 -2.94 -7.93 -9.50
N ARG A 10 -2.71 -7.40 -10.72
CA ARG A 10 -3.49 -7.56 -11.97
C ARG A 10 -4.86 -6.90 -12.09
N SER A 11 -5.39 -6.29 -11.05
CA SER A 11 -6.57 -5.43 -11.20
C SER A 11 -6.15 -4.16 -11.92
N ALA A 12 -6.83 -3.80 -13.01
CA ALA A 12 -6.67 -2.47 -13.55
C ALA A 12 -7.19 -1.48 -12.50
N VAL A 13 -6.54 -0.35 -12.32
CA VAL A 13 -6.90 0.65 -11.30
C VAL A 13 -7.00 2.00 -11.98
N SER A 14 -8.07 2.72 -11.71
CA SER A 14 -8.28 4.09 -12.18
C SER A 14 -7.92 5.08 -11.06
N VAL A 15 -7.27 6.18 -11.45
CA VAL A 15 -7.08 7.32 -10.55
C VAL A 15 -8.37 8.13 -10.55
N THR A 16 -9.03 8.21 -9.40
CA THR A 16 -10.27 8.97 -9.23
C THR A 16 -9.97 10.43 -8.89
N ALA A 17 -8.98 10.65 -8.03
CA ALA A 17 -8.55 11.97 -7.62
C ALA A 17 -7.06 12.00 -7.26
N ARG A 18 -6.43 13.17 -7.38
CA ARG A 18 -5.07 13.45 -6.93
C ARG A 18 -5.05 14.79 -6.21
N ILE A 19 -4.44 14.81 -5.04
CA ILE A 19 -4.35 15.95 -4.14
C ILE A 19 -2.87 16.16 -3.85
N LEU A 20 -2.33 17.33 -4.17
CA LEU A 20 -0.93 17.65 -3.86
C LEU A 20 -0.77 17.90 -2.37
N THR A 21 0.29 17.35 -1.79
CA THR A 21 0.64 17.53 -0.37
C THR A 21 1.88 18.42 -0.27
N GLY A 22 1.65 19.72 -0.25
CA GLY A 22 2.71 20.75 -0.17
C GLY A 22 3.21 21.21 -1.53
N SER A 23 4.44 21.74 -1.57
CA SER A 23 4.99 22.44 -2.73
C SER A 23 5.70 21.54 -3.74
N ASN A 24 6.05 20.30 -3.36
CA ASN A 24 6.68 19.34 -4.24
C ASN A 24 5.60 18.58 -5.03
N GLU A 25 5.66 18.61 -6.36
CA GLU A 25 4.70 17.91 -7.24
C GLU A 25 4.74 16.38 -7.12
N ASN A 26 5.84 15.85 -6.58
CA ASN A 26 6.01 14.44 -6.27
C ASN A 26 5.35 14.03 -4.94
N ASN A 27 4.88 15.00 -4.16
CA ASN A 27 4.18 14.76 -2.91
C ASN A 27 2.68 14.87 -3.17
N TYR A 28 1.98 13.74 -3.05
CA TYR A 28 0.55 13.71 -3.34
C TYR A 28 -0.15 12.54 -2.68
N ILE A 29 -1.44 12.73 -2.44
CA ILE A 29 -2.39 11.68 -2.13
C ILE A 29 -3.20 11.41 -3.39
N THR A 30 -3.41 10.14 -3.69
CA THR A 30 -4.24 9.68 -4.80
C THR A 30 -5.30 8.74 -4.28
N ILE A 31 -6.51 8.92 -4.79
CA ILE A 31 -7.62 7.99 -4.55
C ILE A 31 -7.68 7.08 -5.77
N LEU A 32 -7.47 5.80 -5.52
CA LEU A 32 -7.39 4.76 -6.52
C LEU A 32 -8.62 3.87 -6.42
N GLN A 33 -9.26 3.56 -7.54
CA GLN A 33 -10.40 2.66 -7.59
C GLN A 33 -10.04 1.44 -8.44
N PRO A 34 -10.09 0.21 -7.88
CA PRO A 34 -9.97 -0.99 -8.68
C PRO A 34 -11.09 -1.05 -9.73
N THR A 35 -10.73 -1.13 -11.00
CA THR A 35 -11.70 -1.38 -12.07
C THR A 35 -12.12 -2.84 -12.03
N GLN A 36 -13.43 -3.08 -11.91
CA GLN A 36 -14.00 -4.41 -11.98
C GLN A 36 -13.82 -4.93 -13.41
N ARG A 37 -13.23 -6.12 -13.58
CA ARG A 37 -13.24 -6.80 -14.88
C ARG A 37 -14.60 -7.48 -15.06
N GLU A 38 -15.14 -7.43 -16.27
CA GLU A 38 -16.43 -8.04 -16.63
C GLU A 38 -16.45 -9.57 -16.41
N ASP A 39 -15.29 -10.22 -16.31
CA ASP A 39 -15.17 -11.67 -16.09
C ASP A 39 -15.39 -12.11 -14.63
N ASP A 40 -15.37 -11.20 -13.65
CA ASP A 40 -15.57 -11.52 -12.22
C ASP A 40 -17.06 -11.63 -11.82
N VAL A 41 -17.99 -11.46 -12.78
CA VAL A 41 -19.44 -11.48 -12.53
C VAL A 41 -19.97 -12.87 -12.12
N ILE A 42 -19.18 -13.94 -12.29
CA ILE A 42 -19.64 -15.32 -12.09
C ILE A 42 -19.16 -15.97 -10.77
N SER A 43 -18.26 -15.35 -10.00
CA SER A 43 -17.80 -15.94 -8.71
C SER A 43 -18.43 -15.29 -7.47
N MET A 44 -19.65 -15.75 -7.17
CA MET A 44 -20.14 -16.14 -5.84
C MET A 44 -19.49 -15.45 -4.61
N SER A 45 -20.02 -14.30 -4.19
CA SER A 45 -20.58 -14.18 -2.83
C SER A 45 -21.53 -12.98 -2.75
N GLN A 46 -22.77 -13.25 -2.33
CA GLN A 46 -23.80 -12.26 -1.99
C GLN A 46 -23.39 -11.56 -0.68
N GLY A 47 -22.41 -10.67 -0.76
CA GLY A 47 -22.13 -9.64 0.25
C GLY A 47 -22.41 -8.26 -0.33
N PRO A 48 -22.58 -7.20 0.49
CA PRO A 48 -22.69 -5.86 -0.06
C PRO A 48 -21.44 -5.62 -0.91
N LYS A 49 -21.64 -5.18 -2.17
CA LYS A 49 -20.57 -4.72 -3.05
C LYS A 49 -19.79 -3.65 -2.30
N ARG A 50 -18.78 -4.04 -1.52
CA ARG A 50 -17.90 -3.11 -0.83
C ARG A 50 -17.10 -2.48 -1.95
N ASN A 51 -17.55 -1.31 -2.39
CA ASN A 51 -16.85 -0.51 -3.37
C ASN A 51 -15.57 -0.01 -2.69
N MET A 52 -14.57 -0.88 -2.65
CA MET A 52 -13.30 -0.62 -2.01
C MET A 52 -12.50 0.33 -2.89
N MET A 53 -11.87 1.29 -2.24
CA MET A 53 -10.92 2.22 -2.82
C MET A 53 -9.60 2.05 -2.09
N MET A 54 -8.54 2.60 -2.67
CA MET A 54 -7.24 2.63 -2.04
C MET A 54 -6.74 4.07 -2.02
N LEU A 55 -6.44 4.55 -0.82
CA LEU A 55 -5.67 5.78 -0.64
C LEU A 55 -4.21 5.41 -0.88
N GLN A 56 -3.52 6.17 -1.73
CA GLN A 56 -2.08 6.08 -1.93
C GLN A 56 -1.48 7.45 -1.63
N GLU A 57 -0.59 7.51 -0.66
CA GLU A 57 0.24 8.66 -0.37
C GLU A 57 1.67 8.42 -0.88
N CYS A 58 2.15 9.37 -1.67
CA CYS A 58 3.54 9.45 -2.12
C CYS A 58 4.18 10.69 -1.48
N TYR A 59 5.39 10.53 -0.98
CA TYR A 59 6.20 11.65 -0.51
C TYR A 59 7.66 11.44 -0.91
N MET A 60 8.34 12.52 -1.27
CA MET A 60 9.76 12.51 -1.61
C MET A 60 10.41 13.84 -1.22
N ASP A 61 11.61 13.75 -0.65
CA ASP A 61 12.50 14.88 -0.39
C ASP A 61 13.96 14.48 -0.57
N ALA A 62 14.89 15.31 -0.10
CA ALA A 62 16.33 15.07 -0.22
C ALA A 62 16.84 13.89 0.64
N LEU A 63 16.08 13.43 1.63
CA LEU A 63 16.46 12.34 2.52
C LEU A 63 15.95 10.98 2.03
N GLY A 64 14.90 10.98 1.20
CA GLY A 64 14.35 9.77 0.65
C GLY A 64 12.94 9.94 0.10
N GLY A 65 12.26 8.81 -0.09
CA GLY A 65 10.87 8.79 -0.52
C GLY A 65 10.09 7.67 0.14
N MET A 66 8.76 7.81 0.12
CA MET A 66 7.83 6.81 0.62
C MET A 66 6.67 6.63 -0.35
N ILE A 67 6.11 5.43 -0.33
CA ILE A 67 4.80 5.17 -0.89
C ILE A 67 4.03 4.32 0.11
N VAL A 68 2.89 4.83 0.57
CA VAL A 68 2.02 4.18 1.56
C VAL A 68 0.61 4.08 0.99
N TYR A 69 -0.01 2.94 1.20
CA TYR A 69 -1.35 2.63 0.73
C TYR A 69 -2.23 2.25 1.90
N ALA A 70 -3.52 2.56 1.81
CA ALA A 70 -4.51 2.11 2.76
C ALA A 70 -5.81 1.78 2.03
N PRO A 71 -6.33 0.54 2.15
CA PRO A 71 -7.66 0.22 1.66
C PRO A 71 -8.72 0.94 2.51
N LEU A 72 -9.74 1.45 1.84
CA LEU A 72 -10.86 2.16 2.46
C LEU A 72 -12.13 1.87 1.67
N ASP A 73 -13.25 1.60 2.32
CA ASP A 73 -14.52 1.47 1.61
C ASP A 73 -15.12 2.85 1.29
N MET A 74 -15.79 2.96 0.14
CA MET A 74 -16.36 4.22 -0.34
C MET A 74 -17.43 4.78 0.62
N ALA A 75 -18.14 3.94 1.37
CA ALA A 75 -19.16 4.41 2.30
C ALA A 75 -18.51 5.13 3.49
N SER A 76 -17.46 4.56 4.09
CA SER A 76 -16.65 5.20 5.12
C SER A 76 -16.09 6.53 4.64
N MET A 77 -15.57 6.59 3.40
CA MET A 77 -15.08 7.85 2.83
C MET A 77 -16.20 8.89 2.65
N SER A 78 -17.38 8.47 2.19
CA SER A 78 -18.54 9.37 2.04
C SER A 78 -19.02 9.94 3.38
N LEU A 79 -19.00 9.12 4.44
CA LEU A 79 -19.36 9.56 5.79
C LEU A 79 -18.30 10.51 6.38
N ALA A 80 -17.02 10.28 6.06
CA ALA A 80 -15.94 11.16 6.45
C ALA A 80 -16.08 12.54 5.79
N THR A 81 -16.40 12.57 4.49
CA THR A 81 -16.50 13.82 3.72
C THR A 81 -17.80 14.57 3.97
N SER A 82 -18.89 13.89 4.36
CA SER A 82 -20.13 14.55 4.79
C SER A 82 -20.01 15.18 6.19
N GLY A 83 -18.95 14.86 6.93
CA GLY A 83 -18.74 15.31 8.31
C GLY A 83 -19.60 14.58 9.34
N GLU A 84 -20.31 13.52 8.94
CA GLU A 84 -21.11 12.67 9.84
C GLU A 84 -20.23 11.84 10.79
N VAL A 85 -19.03 11.48 10.32
CA VAL A 85 -18.04 10.72 11.10
C VAL A 85 -16.72 11.46 11.10
N ASP A 86 -16.07 11.50 12.28
CA ASP A 86 -14.70 11.97 12.42
C ASP A 86 -13.75 11.05 11.62
N PRO A 87 -13.05 11.57 10.58
CA PRO A 87 -12.16 10.77 9.75
C PRO A 87 -11.07 10.03 10.54
N LEU A 88 -10.67 10.56 11.70
CA LEU A 88 -9.66 9.94 12.58
C LEU A 88 -10.17 8.66 13.25
N LYS A 89 -11.48 8.42 13.25
CA LYS A 89 -12.09 7.21 13.82
C LYS A 89 -12.30 6.10 12.81
N ILE A 90 -12.05 6.35 11.53
CA ILE A 90 -12.20 5.35 10.48
C ILE A 90 -10.94 4.48 10.50
N PRO A 91 -11.07 3.18 10.81
CA PRO A 91 -9.91 2.31 10.84
C PRO A 91 -9.37 2.10 9.42
N ILE A 92 -8.08 2.34 9.25
CA ILE A 92 -7.36 2.06 8.02
C ILE A 92 -6.18 1.13 8.30
N LEU A 93 -5.87 0.26 7.35
CA LEU A 93 -4.79 -0.71 7.46
C LEU A 93 -3.69 -0.33 6.47
N SER A 94 -2.77 0.53 6.91
CA SER A 94 -1.74 1.07 6.02
C SER A 94 -0.64 0.04 5.74
N SER A 95 -0.18 -0.03 4.49
CA SER A 95 0.97 -0.82 4.06
C SER A 95 1.78 -0.06 3.02
N GLY A 96 3.10 -0.22 3.02
CA GLY A 96 3.96 0.54 2.11
C GLY A 96 5.43 0.39 2.43
N PHE A 97 6.23 1.29 1.88
CA PHE A 97 7.66 1.29 2.10
C PHE A 97 8.27 2.69 2.02
N THR A 98 9.45 2.83 2.61
CA THR A 98 10.32 4.00 2.50
C THR A 98 11.68 3.59 1.93
N ILE A 99 12.25 4.44 1.09
CA ILE A 99 13.62 4.34 0.61
C ILE A 99 14.38 5.56 1.11
N SER A 100 15.52 5.34 1.76
CA SER A 100 16.39 6.41 2.23
C SER A 100 17.85 6.08 1.94
N ASN A 101 18.72 7.09 1.97
CA ASN A 101 20.16 6.88 1.89
C ASN A 101 20.65 6.09 3.11
N ASP A 102 21.66 5.22 2.95
CA ASP A 102 22.23 4.45 4.05
C ASP A 102 23.09 5.28 5.04
N GLY A 103 23.18 6.59 4.80
CA GLY A 103 23.87 7.55 5.64
C GLY A 103 25.39 7.43 5.60
N ARG A 104 25.94 6.53 4.77
CA ARG A 104 27.39 6.38 4.61
C ARG A 104 27.90 7.53 3.75
N ARG A 105 28.69 8.40 4.36
CA ARG A 105 29.42 9.45 3.63
C ARG A 105 30.58 8.81 2.89
N SER A 106 30.37 8.33 1.66
CA SER A 106 31.52 7.94 0.84
C SER A 106 32.21 9.18 0.28
N MET A 107 33.54 9.23 0.42
CA MET A 107 34.37 10.25 -0.24
C MET A 107 34.54 9.98 -1.75
N VAL A 108 34.06 8.82 -2.22
CA VAL A 108 34.04 8.40 -3.62
C VAL A 108 32.58 8.26 -4.01
N ALA A 109 32.13 8.93 -5.07
CA ALA A 109 30.72 9.11 -5.42
C ALA A 109 29.91 7.81 -5.69
N GLU A 110 30.53 6.64 -5.60
CA GLU A 110 30.01 5.36 -6.13
C GLU A 110 29.75 4.28 -5.05
N GLU A 111 29.97 4.55 -3.74
CA GLU A 111 29.79 3.54 -2.65
C GLU A 111 28.60 3.84 -1.71
N GLY A 112 27.55 4.49 -2.20
CA GLY A 112 26.33 4.73 -1.40
C GLY A 112 25.31 3.60 -1.54
N GLY A 113 24.81 3.07 -0.42
CA GLY A 113 23.70 2.13 -0.39
C GLY A 113 22.36 2.80 -0.09
N THR A 114 21.27 2.03 -0.18
CA THR A 114 19.92 2.48 0.21
C THR A 114 19.36 1.59 1.32
N ILE A 115 18.66 2.19 2.26
CA ILE A 115 17.86 1.48 3.26
C ILE A 115 16.42 1.43 2.76
N LEU A 116 15.92 0.21 2.55
CA LEU A 116 14.52 -0.07 2.29
C LEU A 116 13.84 -0.50 3.59
N THR A 117 12.81 0.23 4.01
CA THR A 117 11.96 -0.16 5.13
C THR A 117 10.57 -0.47 4.59
N VAL A 118 10.05 -1.66 4.88
CA VAL A 118 8.73 -2.10 4.44
C VAL A 118 7.85 -2.31 5.66
N VAL A 119 6.61 -1.84 5.60
CA VAL A 119 5.64 -1.91 6.69
C VAL A 119 4.33 -2.45 6.15
N PHE A 120 3.74 -3.39 6.89
CA PHE A 120 2.41 -3.93 6.62
C PHE A 120 1.58 -3.91 7.89
N GLN A 121 0.36 -3.41 7.77
CA GLN A 121 -0.68 -3.62 8.76
C GLN A 121 -1.76 -4.52 8.15
N ILE A 122 -1.90 -5.74 8.67
CA ILE A 122 -2.78 -6.77 8.08
C ILE A 122 -3.71 -7.29 9.16
N LEU A 123 -5.01 -7.32 8.85
CA LEU A 123 -6.02 -7.96 9.68
C LEU A 123 -6.20 -9.41 9.21
N VAL A 124 -5.74 -10.37 10.03
CA VAL A 124 -5.71 -11.80 9.67
C VAL A 124 -7.05 -12.51 9.91
N SER A 125 -7.85 -12.03 10.86
CA SER A 125 -9.20 -12.54 11.10
C SER A 125 -10.09 -11.46 11.70
N GLU A 126 -11.33 -11.37 11.22
CA GLU A 126 -12.39 -10.59 11.85
C GLU A 126 -13.15 -11.40 12.92
N ASP A 127 -13.03 -12.74 12.94
CA ASP A 127 -13.71 -13.60 13.91
C ASP A 127 -12.94 -13.60 15.23
N LYS A 128 -13.53 -12.91 16.23
CA LYS A 128 -13.04 -12.80 17.62
C LYS A 128 -12.87 -14.15 18.32
N ARG A 129 -13.36 -15.25 17.75
CA ARG A 129 -13.23 -16.61 18.30
C ARG A 129 -11.95 -17.33 17.85
N ILE A 130 -11.24 -16.81 16.86
CA ILE A 130 -9.95 -17.37 16.44
C ILE A 130 -8.89 -16.91 17.44
N SER A 131 -8.49 -17.84 18.31
CA SER A 131 -7.46 -17.62 19.34
C SER A 131 -6.07 -17.63 18.72
N GLY A 132 -5.58 -16.44 18.34
CA GLY A 132 -4.17 -16.21 18.06
C GLY A 132 -3.70 -16.52 16.64
N MET A 133 -2.55 -15.95 16.30
CA MET A 133 -1.87 -16.13 15.01
C MET A 133 -1.44 -17.60 14.87
N ASN A 134 -1.85 -18.27 13.78
CA ASN A 134 -1.38 -19.62 13.47
C ASN A 134 -0.13 -19.57 12.58
N GLU A 135 0.64 -20.65 12.54
CA GLU A 135 1.89 -20.77 11.77
C GLU A 135 1.66 -20.43 10.27
N GLN A 136 0.54 -20.89 9.70
CA GLN A 136 0.15 -20.58 8.32
C GLN A 136 0.00 -19.08 8.05
N SER A 137 -0.51 -18.29 9.01
CA SER A 137 -0.63 -16.84 8.88
C SER A 137 0.74 -16.18 8.90
N VAL A 138 1.66 -16.66 9.73
CA VAL A 138 3.05 -16.18 9.78
C VAL A 138 3.76 -16.44 8.45
N ASP A 139 3.60 -17.65 7.90
CA ASP A 139 4.16 -18.01 6.59
C ASP A 139 3.61 -17.13 5.47
N THR A 140 2.31 -16.85 5.50
CA THR A 140 1.64 -16.00 4.53
C THR A 140 2.18 -14.57 4.57
N VAL A 141 2.28 -13.98 5.77
CA VAL A 141 2.83 -12.62 5.96
C VAL A 141 4.31 -12.57 5.56
N THR A 142 5.10 -13.58 5.93
CA THR A 142 6.53 -13.67 5.57
C THR A 142 6.72 -13.75 4.06
N SER A 143 5.91 -14.55 3.37
CA SER A 143 5.91 -14.67 1.91
C SER A 143 5.51 -13.35 1.23
N LEU A 144 4.53 -12.64 1.80
CA LEU A 144 4.11 -11.33 1.31
C LEU A 144 5.22 -10.28 1.42
N ILE A 145 5.87 -10.18 2.59
CA ILE A 145 7.00 -9.26 2.81
C ILE A 145 8.13 -9.60 1.83
N SER A 146 8.51 -10.88 1.76
CA SER A 146 9.60 -11.34 0.90
C SER A 146 9.34 -11.05 -0.58
N SER A 147 8.10 -11.24 -1.03
CA SER A 147 7.71 -10.99 -2.42
C SER A 147 7.64 -9.50 -2.74
N THR A 148 7.19 -8.68 -1.80
CA THR A 148 7.18 -7.22 -1.94
C THR A 148 8.60 -6.68 -2.05
N VAL A 149 9.50 -7.07 -1.14
CA VAL A 149 10.92 -6.67 -1.19
C VAL A 149 11.55 -7.09 -2.53
N ARG A 150 11.29 -8.32 -2.98
CA ARG A 150 11.77 -8.81 -4.28
C ARG A 150 11.28 -7.94 -5.43
N ASN A 151 9.99 -7.61 -5.48
CA ASN A 151 9.44 -6.80 -6.57
C ASN A 151 9.96 -5.36 -6.54
N ILE A 152 10.17 -4.77 -5.35
CA ILE A 152 10.80 -3.45 -5.21
C ILE A 152 12.24 -3.50 -5.75
N LYS A 153 13.05 -4.48 -5.32
CA LYS A 153 14.40 -4.68 -5.84
C LYS A 153 14.41 -4.80 -7.37
N LEU A 154 13.49 -5.57 -7.95
CA LEU A 154 13.35 -5.72 -9.40
C LEU A 154 13.02 -4.41 -10.11
N LEU A 155 12.10 -3.61 -9.59
CA LEU A 155 11.75 -2.30 -10.18
C LEU A 155 12.91 -1.31 -10.11
N LEU A 156 13.77 -1.43 -9.10
CA LEU A 156 14.97 -0.60 -8.93
C LEU A 156 16.20 -1.15 -9.66
N ASN A 157 16.06 -2.27 -10.39
CA ASN A 157 17.17 -2.98 -11.04
C ASN A 157 18.31 -3.37 -10.06
N CYS A 158 17.96 -3.66 -8.80
CA CYS A 158 18.92 -4.15 -7.82
C CYS A 158 19.13 -5.67 -7.94
N PRO A 159 20.32 -6.19 -7.58
CA PRO A 159 20.58 -7.63 -7.56
C PRO A 159 19.64 -8.37 -6.59
N LEU A 160 19.17 -9.54 -7.02
CA LEU A 160 18.46 -10.49 -6.17
C LEU A 160 19.47 -11.39 -5.44
N GLU A 161 20.20 -10.80 -4.50
CA GLU A 161 20.89 -11.57 -3.45
C GLU A 161 19.90 -11.98 -2.35
#